data_AF-A0A3B1DBG9-F1
#
_entry.id   AF-A0A3B1DBG9-F1
#
_cell.length_a   1.000
_cell.length_b   1.000
_cell.length_c   1.000
_cell.angle_alpha   90.00
_cell.angle_beta   90.00
_cell.angle_gamma   90.00
#
_symmetry.space_group_name_H-M   'P 1'
#
loop_
_entity.id
_entity.type
_entity.pdbx_description
1 polymer ?
#
loop_
_entity_poly.entity_id
_entity_poly.type
_entity_poly.pdbx_seq_one_letter_code
_entity_poly.pdbx_strand_id
1 'polypeptide(L)'
;MTLVVLGIRESDVDFSRALKYNDLECLSLKISSSWKGEDIKKVLDEIRNEVGTIKYAIADMGNAIRKSLNLSAIAHVEDLTHKLS
;
A
#
# COMPACT_ATOMS: atom_id res chain seq x y z
N MET A 1 -2.38 -2.11 17.21
CA MET A 1 -2.62 -2.47 15.80
C MET A 1 -1.49 -1.93 14.94
N THR A 2 -0.89 -2.79 14.13
CA THR A 2 0.25 -2.42 13.29
C THR A 2 -0.22 -2.07 11.89
N LEU A 3 0.28 -0.98 11.33
CA LEU A 3 0.16 -0.66 9.92
C LEU A 3 1.51 -0.95 9.26
N VAL A 4 1.49 -1.79 8.22
CA VAL A 4 2.65 -2.11 7.41
C VAL A 4 2.36 -1.66 5.99
N VAL A 5 3.25 -0.86 5.41
CA VAL A 5 3.19 -0.50 3.99
C VAL A 5 4.43 -1.05 3.32
N LEU A 6 4.21 -1.99 2.41
CA LEU A 6 5.25 -2.55 1.56
C LEU A 6 5.13 -1.93 0.17
N GLY A 7 6.26 -1.76 -0.49
CA GLY A 7 6.35 -1.16 -1.82
C GLY A 7 7.20 -2.02 -2.74
N ILE A 8 6.93 -1.88 -4.03
CA ILE A 8 7.77 -2.41 -5.10
C ILE A 8 8.05 -1.26 -6.04
N ARG A 9 9.32 -1.00 -6.34
CA ARG A 9 9.69 0.03 -7.29
C ARG A 9 9.69 -0.54 -8.70
N GLU A 10 8.89 0.03 -9.59
CA GLU A 10 8.76 -0.44 -10.97
C GLU A 10 10.11 -0.49 -11.72
N SER A 11 11.00 0.47 -11.48
CA SER A 11 12.33 0.51 -12.12
C SER A 11 13.21 -0.70 -11.77
N ASP A 12 12.88 -1.39 -10.68
CA ASP A 12 13.71 -2.45 -10.10
C ASP A 12 13.10 -3.84 -10.36
N VAL A 13 11.95 -3.89 -11.05
CA VAL A 13 11.22 -5.12 -11.37
C VAL A 13 11.57 -5.62 -12.77
N ASP A 14 12.00 -6.88 -12.82
CA ASP A 14 12.07 -7.64 -14.07
C ASP A 14 10.70 -8.27 -14.38
N PHE A 15 10.01 -7.70 -15.36
CA PHE A 15 8.69 -8.14 -15.81
C PHE A 15 8.70 -9.46 -16.61
N SER A 16 9.86 -10.06 -16.87
CA SER A 16 9.96 -11.37 -17.51
C SER A 16 9.74 -12.54 -16.53
N ARG A 17 9.65 -12.25 -15.23
CA ARG A 17 9.46 -13.24 -14.16
C ARG A 17 8.36 -12.83 -13.20
N ALA A 18 7.91 -13.79 -12.38
CA ALA A 18 7.07 -13.48 -11.23
C ALA A 18 7.81 -12.64 -10.18
N LEU A 19 7.04 -11.86 -9.42
CA LEU A 19 7.53 -11.10 -8.27
C LEU A 19 8.05 -12.05 -7.18
N LYS A 20 9.12 -11.62 -6.51
CA LYS A 20 9.77 -12.31 -5.40
C LYS A 20 9.66 -11.46 -4.15
N TYR A 21 9.83 -12.09 -3.00
CA TYR A 21 9.85 -11.38 -1.71
C TYR A 21 10.92 -10.29 -1.67
N ASN A 22 12.07 -10.52 -2.28
CA ASN A 22 13.18 -9.54 -2.33
C ASN A 22 12.90 -8.32 -3.22
N ASP A 23 11.81 -8.33 -4.01
CA ASP A 23 11.38 -7.14 -4.75
C ASP A 23 10.56 -6.17 -3.87
N LEU A 24 10.15 -6.62 -2.67
CA LEU A 24 9.43 -5.82 -1.69
C LEU A 24 10.40 -5.04 -0.81
N GLU A 25 10.08 -3.78 -0.60
CA GLU A 25 10.72 -2.89 0.36
C GLU A 25 9.70 -2.49 1.44
N CYS A 26 10.14 -2.43 2.69
CA CYS A 26 9.32 -1.90 3.78
C CYS A 26 9.37 -0.37 3.76
N LEU A 27 8.30 0.26 3.25
CA LEU A 27 8.20 1.72 3.16
C LEU A 27 7.79 2.36 4.49
N SER A 28 6.94 1.67 5.28
CA SER A 28 6.56 2.17 6.58
C SER A 28 6.09 1.07 7.51
N LEU A 29 6.48 1.18 8.78
CA LEU A 29 6.03 0.32 9.87
C LEU A 29 5.64 1.20 11.05
N LYS A 30 4.35 1.29 11.35
CA LYS A 30 3.84 2.12 12.45
C LYS A 30 2.90 1.35 13.36
N ILE A 31 2.91 1.70 14.65
CA ILE A 31 2.05 1.10 15.67
C ILE A 31 1.14 2.17 16.23
N SER A 32 -0.16 1.85 16.33
CA SER A 32 -1.16 2.68 16.99
C SER A 32 -2.18 1.81 17.72
N SER A 33 -2.91 2.38 18.68
CA SER A 33 -4.06 1.71 19.30
C SER A 33 -5.19 1.50 18.30
N SER A 34 -5.37 2.44 17.36
CA SER A 34 -6.36 2.37 16.27
C SER A 34 -5.87 3.17 15.06
N TRP A 35 -6.45 2.88 13.88
CA TRP A 35 -6.14 3.58 12.63
C TRP A 35 -7.42 4.11 12.01
N LYS A 36 -7.49 5.42 11.76
CA LYS A 36 -8.52 6.03 10.93
C LYS A 36 -7.97 6.26 9.51
N GLY A 37 -8.86 6.41 8.54
CA GLY A 37 -8.45 6.64 7.15
C GLY A 37 -7.60 7.91 6.99
N GLU A 38 -7.86 8.95 7.79
CA GLU A 38 -7.05 10.17 7.82
C GLU A 38 -5.63 9.93 8.35
N ASP A 39 -5.46 9.05 9.33
CA ASP A 39 -4.15 8.72 9.89
C ASP A 39 -3.31 7.95 8.88
N ILE A 40 -3.92 6.97 8.20
CA ILE A 40 -3.27 6.21 7.14
C ILE A 40 -2.94 7.13 5.95
N LYS A 41 -3.83 8.07 5.60
CA LYS A 41 -3.57 9.06 4.54
C LYS A 41 -2.29 9.85 4.81
N LYS A 42 -2.05 10.29 6.05
CA LYS A 42 -0.81 10.98 6.42
C LYS A 42 0.43 10.11 6.18
N VAL A 43 0.36 8.83 6.55
CA VAL A 43 1.45 7.88 6.27
C VAL A 43 1.67 7.73 4.76
N LEU A 44 0.62 7.67 3.96
CA LEU A 44 0.73 7.61 2.50
C LEU A 44 1.30 8.90 1.90
N ASP A 45 1.01 10.07 2.47
CA ASP A 45 1.59 11.34 2.05
C ASP A 45 3.10 11.41 2.39
N GLU A 46 3.50 10.94 3.57
CA GLU A 46 4.91 10.80 3.95
C GLU A 46 5.66 9.89 2.98
N ILE A 47 5.11 8.70 2.69
CA ILE A 47 5.68 7.76 1.72
C ILE A 47 5.80 8.41 0.34
N ARG A 48 4.77 9.12 -0.14
CA ARG A 48 4.82 9.80 -1.44
C ARG A 48 5.94 10.83 -1.54
N ASN A 49 6.23 11.54 -0.46
CA ASN A 49 7.33 12.50 -0.44
C ASN A 49 8.69 11.80 -0.56
N GLU A 50 8.82 10.57 -0.06
CA GLU A 50 10.05 9.78 -0.08
C GLU A 50 10.23 9.00 -1.38
N VAL A 51 9.20 8.30 -1.84
CA VAL A 51 9.30 7.36 -2.98
C VAL A 51 8.77 7.92 -4.30
N GLY A 52 8.01 9.02 -4.24
CA GLY A 52 7.37 9.66 -5.38
C GLY A 52 5.95 9.14 -5.63
N THR A 53 5.63 8.86 -6.90
CA THR A 53 4.26 8.53 -7.31
C THR A 53 3.90 7.09 -6.97
N ILE A 54 2.83 6.91 -6.20
CA ILE A 54 2.21 5.60 -5.96
C ILE A 54 1.20 5.32 -7.09
N LYS A 55 1.48 4.32 -7.93
CA LYS A 55 0.60 3.97 -9.07
C LYS A 55 -0.71 3.32 -8.63
N TYR A 56 -0.61 2.34 -7.75
CA TYR A 56 -1.74 1.62 -7.20
C TYR A 56 -1.34 0.98 -5.86
N ALA A 57 -2.34 0.56 -5.10
CA ALA A 57 -2.16 -0.20 -3.87
C ALA A 57 -2.99 -1.49 -3.92
N ILE A 58 -2.44 -2.55 -3.35
CA ILE A 58 -3.15 -3.80 -3.06
C ILE A 58 -3.30 -3.86 -1.54
N ALA A 59 -4.51 -4.04 -1.05
CA ALA A 59 -4.79 -4.10 0.37
C ALA A 59 -6.11 -4.82 0.64
N ASP A 60 -6.32 -5.24 1.89
CA ASP A 60 -7.62 -5.66 2.37
C ASP A 60 -8.58 -4.45 2.39
N MET A 61 -9.84 -4.67 2.03
CA MET A 61 -10.86 -3.62 1.93
C MET A 61 -11.35 -3.13 3.30
N GLY A 62 -10.51 -3.14 4.33
CA GLY A 62 -10.82 -2.57 5.63
C GLY A 62 -11.28 -1.11 5.49
N ASN A 63 -12.34 -0.74 6.21
CA ASN A 63 -12.99 0.58 6.05
C ASN A 63 -12.01 1.76 6.13
N ALA A 64 -11.02 1.68 7.03
CA ALA A 64 -9.99 2.72 7.18
C ALA A 64 -9.06 2.81 5.96
N ILE A 65 -8.61 1.67 5.43
CA ILE A 65 -7.71 1.58 4.28
C ILE A 65 -8.44 2.04 3.01
N ARG A 66 -9.66 1.54 2.78
CA ARG A 66 -10.48 1.97 1.65
C ARG A 66 -10.69 3.49 1.67
N LYS A 67 -11.00 4.04 2.84
CA LYS A 67 -11.14 5.50 3.03
C LYS A 67 -9.83 6.24 2.73
N SER A 68 -8.68 5.75 3.22
CA SER A 68 -7.40 6.42 2.99
C SER A 68 -6.99 6.40 1.51
N LEU A 69 -7.20 5.28 0.81
CA LEU A 69 -6.89 5.19 -0.63
C LEU A 69 -7.74 6.16 -1.45
N ASN A 70 -9.03 6.27 -1.13
CA ASN A 70 -9.93 7.25 -1.74
C ASN A 70 -9.47 8.69 -1.45
N LEU A 71 -9.14 9.02 -0.20
CA LEU A 71 -8.65 10.34 0.20
C LEU A 71 -7.30 10.70 -0.46
N SER A 72 -6.47 9.70 -0.73
CA SER A 72 -5.18 9.89 -1.40
C SER A 72 -5.28 9.80 -2.93
N ALA A 73 -6.45 9.55 -3.50
CA ALA A 73 -6.64 9.28 -4.93
C ALA A 73 -5.67 8.20 -5.46
N ILE A 74 -5.47 7.12 -4.69
CA ILE A 74 -4.66 5.97 -5.09
C ILE A 74 -5.61 4.89 -5.62
N ALA A 75 -5.33 4.40 -6.82
CA ALA A 75 -6.09 3.29 -7.39
C ALA A 75 -5.90 2.05 -6.50
N HIS A 76 -7.01 1.46 -6.06
CA HIS A 76 -6.99 0.18 -5.36
C HIS A 76 -7.18 -0.95 -6.37
N VAL A 77 -6.27 -1.92 -6.33
CA VAL A 77 -6.37 -3.16 -7.09
C VAL A 77 -6.71 -4.27 -6.09
N GLU A 78 -7.81 -4.96 -6.34
CA GLU A 78 -8.24 -6.08 -5.50
C GLU A 78 -7.24 -7.23 -5.58
N ASP A 79 -6.96 -7.85 -4.43
CA ASP A 79 -6.19 -9.08 -4.38
C ASP A 79 -6.97 -10.22 -5.07
N LEU A 80 -6.24 -11.12 -5.74
CA LEU A 80 -6.77 -12.32 -6.42
C LEU A 80 -7.60 -13.19 -5.47
N THR A 81 -7.28 -13.20 -4.17
CA THR A 81 -8.03 -13.92 -3.14
C THR A 81 -9.48 -13.44 -2.98
N HIS A 82 -9.79 -12.17 -3.25
CA HIS A 82 -11.18 -11.66 -3.24
C HIS A 82 -11.96 -12.04 -4.52
N LYS A 83 -11.27 -12.41 -5.60
CA LYS A 83 -11.89 -12.84 -6.87
C LYS A 83 -12.12 -14.36 -6.95
N LEU A 84 -11.51 -15.13 -6.06
CA LEU A 84 -11.60 -16.59 -6.04
C LEU A 84 -12.63 -17.13 -5.03
N SER A 85 -13.32 -16.25 -4.28
CA SER A 85 -14.40 -16.63 -3.36
C SER A 85 -15.78 -16.49 -3.97
#